data_AF-E1Z431-F1
#
_entry.id   AF-E1Z431-F1
#
_cell.length_a   1.000
_cell.length_b   1.000
_cell.length_c   1.000
_cell.angle_alpha   90.00
_cell.angle_beta   90.00
_cell.angle_gamma   90.00
#
_symmetry.space_group_name_H-M   'P 1'
#
loop_
_entity.id
_entity.type
_entity.pdbx_description
1 polymer ?
#
loop_
_entity_poly.entity_id
_entity_poly.type
_entity_poly.pdbx_seq_one_letter_code
_entity_poly.pdbx_strand_id
1 'polypeptide(L)' 'MRGAGKPALFLVNPAGLLHVLSYSNASFARPDLKQIAQGIKMVQDRKQPIRGTYY' A
#
# COMPACT_ATOMS: atom_id res chain seq x y z
N MET A 1 3.66 23.58 19.16
CA MET A 1 3.28 22.16 19.31
C MET A 1 3.67 21.41 18.04
N ARG A 2 4.52 20.37 18.10
CA ARG A 2 4.67 19.43 16.96
C ARG A 2 3.45 18.51 16.97
N GLY A 3 2.58 18.60 15.96
CA GLY A 3 1.44 17.69 15.84
C GLY A 3 1.91 16.24 15.70
N ALA A 4 1.11 15.29 16.21
CA ALA A 4 1.37 13.87 16.02
C ALA A 4 1.45 13.53 14.53
N GLY A 5 2.33 12.58 14.18
CA GLY A 5 2.45 12.08 12.81
C GLY A 5 1.10 11.61 12.28
N LYS A 6 0.78 11.98 11.05
CA LYS A 6 -0.49 11.59 10.40
C LYS A 6 -0.43 10.13 9.98
N PRO A 7 -1.53 9.36 10.08
CA PRO A 7 -1.53 7.96 9.72
C PRO A 7 -1.36 7.78 8.20
N ALA A 8 -0.55 6.80 7.84
CA ALA A 8 -0.38 6.34 6.47
C ALA A 8 -0.19 4.82 6.45
N LEU A 9 -0.66 4.19 5.38
CA LEU A 9 -0.44 2.78 5.09
C LEU A 9 0.65 2.68 4.01
N PHE A 10 1.64 1.83 4.28
CA PHE A 10 2.71 1.49 3.36
C PHE A 10 2.63 0.00 3.05
N LEU A 11 2.59 -0.36 1.77
CA LEU A 11 2.78 -1.75 1.34
C LEU A 11 4.20 -1.90 0.84
N VAL A 12 5.01 -2.65 1.57
CA VAL A 12 6.41 -2.93 1.25
C VAL A 12 6.55 -4.43 1.00
N ASN A 13 7.24 -4.81 -0.07
CA ASN A 13 7.49 -6.22 -0.38
C ASN A 13 8.70 -6.77 0.41
N PRO A 14 8.99 -8.08 0.37
CA PRO A 14 10.14 -8.66 1.07
C PRO A 14 11.52 -8.12 0.65
N ALA A 15 11.63 -7.45 -0.50
CA ALA A 15 12.85 -6.81 -0.96
C ALA A 15 13.01 -5.36 -0.43
N GLY A 16 12.08 -4.89 0.41
CA GLY A 16 12.10 -3.53 0.94
C GLY A 16 11.58 -2.46 -0.03
N LEU A 17 11.03 -2.85 -1.18
CA LEU A 17 10.48 -1.90 -2.16
C LEU A 17 9.06 -1.48 -1.77
N LEU A 18 8.77 -0.18 -1.87
CA LEU A 18 7.44 0.38 -1.67
C LEU A 18 6.56 0.18 -2.92
N HIS A 19 5.38 -0.42 -2.74
CA HIS A 19 4.41 -0.69 -3.82
C HIS A 19 3.18 0.21 -3.74
N VAL A 20 2.72 0.50 -2.52
CA VAL A 20 1.52 1.33 -2.30
C VAL A 20 1.77 2.27 -1.13
N LEU A 21 1.40 3.53 -1.31
CA LEU A 21 1.26 4.53 -0.25
C LEU A 21 -0.19 5.01 -0.23
N SER A 22 -0.86 4.84 0.91
CA SER A 22 -2.15 5.49 1.16
C SER A 22 -2.00 6.42 2.36
N TYR A 23 -2.16 7.71 2.13
CA TYR A 23 -2.09 8.75 3.14
C TYR A 23 -3.45 9.44 3.26
N SER A 24 -3.94 9.60 4.48
CA SER A 24 -5.19 10.30 4.75
C SER A 24 -5.03 11.20 5.96
N ASN A 25 -5.33 12.48 5.76
CA ASN A 25 -5.42 13.46 6.85
C ASN A 25 -6.84 13.58 7.42
N ALA A 26 -7.81 12.86 6.85
CA ALA A 26 -9.15 12.82 7.40
C ALA A 26 -9.18 11.87 8.60
N SER A 27 -9.78 12.32 9.70
CA SER A 27 -9.85 11.56 10.96
C SER A 27 -10.54 10.20 10.79
N PHE A 28 -11.49 10.11 9.85
CA PHE A 28 -12.32 8.92 9.59
C PHE A 28 -11.94 8.13 8.34
N ALA A 29 -11.32 8.75 7.32
CA ALA A 29 -11.01 8.04 6.09
C ALA A 29 -9.79 7.14 6.33
N ARG A 30 -10.05 5.84 6.34
CA ARG A 30 -9.04 4.78 6.44
C ARG A 30 -9.01 4.00 5.12
N PRO A 31 -7.85 3.50 4.70
CA PRO A 31 -7.77 2.63 3.54
C PRO A 31 -8.54 1.32 3.79
N ASP A 32 -9.20 0.82 2.74
CA ASP A 32 -9.87 -0.48 2.78
C ASP A 32 -8.82 -1.61 2.76
N LEU A 33 -8.49 -2.12 3.95
CA LEU A 33 -7.50 -3.17 4.13
C LEU A 33 -7.91 -4.49 3.46
N LYS A 34 -9.22 -4.77 3.36
CA LYS A 34 -9.72 -6.00 2.74
C LYS A 34 -9.49 -5.95 1.24
N GLN A 35 -9.83 -4.83 0.60
CA GLN A 35 -9.58 -4.62 -0.82
C GLN A 35 -8.09 -4.71 -1.15
N ILE A 36 -7.23 -4.10 -0.32
CA ILE A 36 -5.77 -4.15 -0.51
C ILE A 36 -5.25 -5.58 -0.38
N ALA A 37 -5.65 -6.33 0.65
CA ALA A 37 -5.25 -7.72 0.82
C ALA A 37 -5.69 -8.62 -0.35
N GLN A 38 -6.89 -8.42 -0.86
CA GLN A 38 -7.40 -9.13 -2.05
C GLN A 38 -6.57 -8.81 -3.30
N GLY A 39 -6.21 -7.53 -3.50
CA GLY A 39 -5.33 -7.11 -4.60
C GLY A 39 -3.94 -7.76 -4.53
N ILE A 40 -3.34 -7.80 -3.34
CA ILE A 40 -2.04 -8.47 -3.11
C ILE A 40 -2.13 -9.94 -3.48
N LYS A 41 -3.16 -10.65 -2.98
CA LYS A 41 -3.36 -12.06 -3.30
C LYS A 41 -3.52 -12.29 -4.80
N MET A 42 -4.32 -11.47 -5.49
CA MET A 42 -4.49 -11.59 -6.94
C MET A 42 -3.18 -11.40 -7.71
N VAL A 43 -2.36 -10.41 -7.33
CA VAL A 43 -1.05 -10.15 -7.96
C VAL A 43 -0.11 -11.35 -7.77
N GLN A 44 -0.08 -11.92 -6.56
CA GLN A 44 0.71 -13.11 -6.25
C GLN A 44 0.24 -14.34 -7.03
N ASP A 45 -1.07 -14.62 -7.02
CA ASP A 45 -1.68 -15.78 -7.70
C ASP A 45 -1.46 -15.71 -9.23
N ARG A 46 -1.50 -14.51 -9.81
CA ARG A 46 -1.30 -14.29 -11.25
C ARG A 46 0.17 -14.07 -11.64
N LYS A 47 1.10 -14.09 -10.68
CA LYS A 47 2.54 -13.81 -10.90
C LYS A 47 2.77 -12.55 -11.72
N GLN A 48 1.98 -11.50 -11.46
CA GLN A 48 2.13 -10.25 -12.22
C GLN A 48 3.49 -9.63 -11.92
N PRO A 49 4.20 -9.13 -12.95
CA PRO A 49 5.44 -8.42 -12.72
C PRO A 49 5.14 -7.13 -11.93
N ILE A 50 6.15 -6.66 -11.21
CA ILE A 50 6.10 -5.32 -10.64
C ILE A 50 5.91 -4.34 -11.81
N ARG A 51 4.88 -3.50 -11.73
CA ARG A 51 4.63 -2.53 -12.78
C ARG A 51 5.73 -1.46 -12.76
N GLY A 52 6.16 -1.03 -13.95
CA GLY A 52 7.18 0.02 -14.09
C GLY A 52 8.63 -0.43 -13.90
N THR A 53 8.90 -1.73 -13.72
CA THR A 53 10.27 -2.27 -13.68
C THR A 53 10.73 -2.89 -15.00
N TYR A 54 9.82 -3.09 -15.96
CA TYR A 54 10.11 -3.62 -17.29
C TYR A 54 9.25 -2.87 -18.33
N TYR A 55 9.89 -2.42 -19.41
CA TYR A 55 9.27 -1.85 -20.61
C TYR A 55 9.36 -2.84 -21.77
#